data_AF-A0A2G2ZXZ1-F1
#
_entry.id   AF-A0A2G2ZXZ1-F1
#
_cell.length_a   1.000
_cell.length_b   1.000
_cell.length_c   1.000
_cell.angle_alpha   90.00
_cell.angle_beta   90.00
_cell.angle_gamma   90.00
#
_symmetry.space_group_name_H-M   'P 1'
#
loop_
_entity.id
_entity.type
_entity.pdbx_description
1 polymer ?
#
loop_
_entity_poly.entity_id
_entity_poly.type
_entity_poly.pdbx_seq_one_letter_code
_entity_poly.pdbx_strand_id
1 'polypeptide(L)'
;MNQPELVKEMNQSISLDLGKPSYVTKRLAPMLGNGILRSNGHIWAMQRKIVAPEFFMDKVKGMVSLMLQSVELLTSKWDERIEAEGGKMAEISVGEDLRSLSADVISRACFGSSYFKGKKIFSKLRTLQKVISNQSILFGSPALGFLPSRQQKEIENLEKEIESLIWEAVKERERECLEKPSNEKDLLHSILEGAINDGNVGENSSRKFIVDNCKNIYFAGHESTAVAASWCLMLLALHPEWQSRIREEMSQICPNGILDAESVSKMRMVLITLILDYLAISL
;
A
#
# COMPACT_ATOMS: atom_id res chain seq x y z
N MET A 1 -8.27 19.30 14.56
CA MET A 1 -9.53 19.29 15.32
C MET A 1 -9.31 18.39 16.52
N ASN A 2 -9.65 18.84 17.73
CA ASN A 2 -9.19 18.17 18.96
C ASN A 2 -10.38 17.75 19.87
N GLN A 3 -11.60 17.75 19.34
CA GLN A 3 -12.82 17.35 20.08
C GLN A 3 -13.28 15.96 19.59
N PRO A 4 -13.28 14.93 20.45
CA PRO A 4 -13.63 13.56 20.05
C PRO A 4 -15.01 13.42 19.42
N GLU A 5 -16.02 14.11 19.97
CA GLU A 5 -17.39 14.06 19.43
C GLU A 5 -17.48 14.62 18.01
N LEU A 6 -16.76 15.71 17.73
CA LEU A 6 -16.71 16.30 16.39
C LEU A 6 -15.98 15.39 15.40
N VAL A 7 -14.91 14.72 15.82
CA VAL A 7 -14.21 13.72 15.00
C VAL A 7 -15.12 12.54 14.70
N LYS A 8 -15.87 12.06 15.70
CA LYS A 8 -16.86 10.99 15.54
C LYS A 8 -17.97 11.38 14.56
N GLU A 9 -18.56 12.56 14.74
CA GLU A 9 -19.60 13.08 13.85
C GLU A 9 -19.09 13.18 12.40
N MET A 10 -17.90 13.75 12.20
CA MET A 10 -17.30 13.84 10.87
C MET A 10 -17.02 12.47 10.25
N ASN A 11 -16.53 11.50 11.03
CA ASN A 11 -16.25 10.14 10.54
C ASN A 11 -17.50 9.31 10.27
N GLN A 12 -18.63 9.64 10.91
CA GLN A 12 -19.93 8.96 10.72
C GLN A 12 -20.81 9.66 9.68
N SER A 13 -20.43 10.85 9.23
CA SER A 13 -21.18 11.58 8.21
C SER A 13 -21.20 10.81 6.89
N ILE A 14 -22.40 10.61 6.36
CA ILE A 14 -22.64 10.00 5.04
C ILE A 14 -22.71 11.04 3.92
N SER A 15 -22.57 12.33 4.23
CA SER A 15 -22.61 13.39 3.23
C SER A 15 -21.42 13.27 2.27
N LEU A 16 -21.71 13.44 0.98
CA LEU A 16 -20.71 13.51 -0.08
C LEU A 16 -20.06 14.89 -0.21
N ASP A 17 -20.54 15.88 0.56
CA ASP A 17 -20.05 17.26 0.56
C ASP A 17 -18.79 17.42 1.41
N LEU A 18 -18.59 16.53 2.39
CA LEU A 18 -17.38 16.48 3.20
C LEU A 18 -16.29 15.73 2.42
N GLY A 19 -15.43 16.49 1.75
CA GLY A 19 -14.32 15.99 0.96
C GLY A 19 -12.95 16.48 1.42
N LYS A 20 -11.91 15.85 0.88
CA LYS A 20 -10.52 16.32 1.07
C LYS A 20 -10.36 17.66 0.35
N PRO A 21 -9.81 18.70 1.01
CA PRO A 21 -9.66 20.00 0.37
C PRO A 21 -8.75 19.91 -0.86
N SER A 22 -9.26 20.36 -2.01
CA SER A 22 -8.58 20.20 -3.31
C SER A 22 -7.19 20.84 -3.35
N TYR A 23 -6.98 21.93 -2.60
CA TYR A 23 -5.68 22.60 -2.51
C TYR A 23 -4.62 21.75 -1.79
N VAL A 24 -5.02 20.91 -0.83
CA VAL A 24 -4.11 19.98 -0.11
C VAL A 24 -3.68 18.86 -1.06
N THR A 25 -4.61 18.37 -1.86
CA THR A 25 -4.38 17.19 -2.70
C THR A 25 -3.84 17.52 -4.10
N LYS A 26 -3.88 18.80 -4.53
CA LYS A 26 -3.43 19.24 -5.87
C LYS A 26 -1.97 18.90 -6.15
N ARG A 27 -1.08 19.07 -5.17
CA ARG A 27 0.35 18.73 -5.31
C ARG A 27 0.58 17.24 -5.53
N LEU A 28 -0.29 16.40 -4.98
CA LEU A 28 -0.22 14.95 -5.13
C LEU A 28 -0.85 14.46 -6.43
N ALA A 29 -1.40 15.37 -7.26
CA ALA A 29 -2.06 14.99 -8.48
C ALA A 29 -1.21 14.15 -9.43
N PRO A 30 0.11 14.43 -9.62
CA PRO A 30 0.93 13.61 -10.50
C PRO A 30 1.13 12.17 -9.99
N MET A 31 1.23 12.03 -8.67
CA MET A 31 1.48 10.76 -8.02
C MET A 31 0.21 9.92 -7.86
N LEU A 32 -0.94 10.55 -7.59
CA LEU A 32 -2.18 9.85 -7.25
C LEU A 32 -3.23 9.86 -8.35
N GLY A 33 -3.13 10.74 -9.35
CA GLY A 33 -4.22 10.93 -10.30
C GLY A 33 -5.56 11.15 -9.57
N ASN A 34 -6.70 10.96 -10.25
CA ASN A 34 -8.01 11.12 -9.62
C ASN A 34 -8.48 9.87 -8.89
N GLY A 35 -7.56 9.10 -8.30
CA GLY A 35 -7.86 7.85 -7.59
C GLY A 35 -8.46 8.08 -6.21
N ILE A 36 -8.75 6.97 -5.52
CA ILE A 36 -9.58 6.93 -4.30
C ILE A 36 -9.08 7.80 -3.14
N LEU A 37 -7.77 8.05 -3.03
CA LEU A 37 -7.23 8.94 -1.99
C LEU A 37 -7.44 10.42 -2.33
N ARG A 38 -7.66 10.77 -3.61
CA ARG A 38 -7.78 12.16 -4.07
C ARG A 38 -9.19 12.57 -4.48
N SER A 39 -10.00 11.62 -4.93
CA SER A 39 -11.38 11.88 -5.37
C SER A 39 -12.30 12.25 -4.20
N ASN A 40 -13.40 12.94 -4.51
CA ASN A 40 -14.46 13.32 -3.57
C ASN A 40 -15.84 13.05 -4.20
N GLY A 41 -16.89 13.14 -3.37
CA GLY A 41 -18.28 13.04 -3.80
C GLY A 41 -18.61 11.75 -4.54
N HIS A 42 -19.44 11.85 -5.58
CA HIS A 42 -19.89 10.69 -6.36
C HIS A 42 -18.75 9.90 -7.02
N ILE A 43 -17.68 10.57 -7.47
CA ILE A 43 -16.52 9.89 -8.07
C ILE A 43 -15.82 9.01 -7.04
N TRP A 44 -15.62 9.53 -5.83
CA TRP A 44 -15.06 8.76 -4.73
C TRP A 44 -15.98 7.60 -4.33
N ALA A 45 -17.28 7.84 -4.22
CA ALA A 45 -18.25 6.81 -3.86
C ALA A 45 -18.24 5.64 -4.87
N MET A 46 -18.21 5.95 -6.17
CA MET A 46 -18.09 4.96 -7.25
C MET A 46 -16.76 4.19 -7.15
N GLN A 47 -15.63 4.88 -7.02
CA GLN A 47 -14.31 4.24 -6.87
C GLN A 47 -14.27 3.33 -5.64
N ARG A 48 -14.79 3.78 -4.50
CA ARG A 48 -14.81 3.01 -3.27
C ARG A 48 -15.71 1.79 -3.37
N LYS A 49 -16.85 1.87 -4.06
CA LYS A 49 -17.72 0.72 -4.32
C LYS A 49 -16.99 -0.40 -5.07
N ILE A 50 -16.08 -0.05 -5.99
CA ILE A 50 -15.29 -1.01 -6.77
C ILE A 50 -14.09 -1.53 -5.99
N VAL A 51 -13.33 -0.63 -5.34
CA VAL A 51 -12.04 -0.97 -4.72
C VAL A 51 -12.19 -1.61 -3.34
N ALA A 52 -13.15 -1.18 -2.51
CA ALA A 52 -13.26 -1.61 -1.12
C ALA A 52 -13.51 -3.12 -0.93
N PRO A 53 -14.34 -3.81 -1.73
CA PRO A 53 -14.59 -5.24 -1.58
C PRO A 53 -13.32 -6.10 -1.66
N GLU A 54 -12.30 -5.65 -2.40
CA GLU A 54 -11.03 -6.38 -2.53
C GLU A 54 -10.17 -6.38 -1.27
N PHE A 55 -10.54 -5.55 -0.29
CA PHE A 55 -9.91 -5.48 1.03
C PHE A 55 -10.80 -6.06 2.14
N PHE A 56 -11.87 -6.79 1.78
CA PHE A 56 -12.68 -7.51 2.76
C PHE A 56 -11.94 -8.74 3.29
N MET A 57 -12.33 -9.19 4.48
CA MET A 57 -11.58 -10.17 5.25
C MET A 57 -11.40 -11.50 4.50
N ASP A 58 -12.39 -11.95 3.73
CA ASP A 58 -12.32 -13.14 2.88
C ASP A 58 -11.22 -13.02 1.81
N LYS A 59 -11.09 -11.84 1.17
CA LYS A 59 -10.04 -11.55 0.20
C LYS A 59 -8.67 -11.44 0.86
N VAL A 60 -8.58 -10.72 1.97
CA VAL A 60 -7.32 -10.52 2.72
C VAL A 60 -6.79 -11.86 3.26
N LYS A 61 -7.67 -12.77 3.72
CA LYS A 61 -7.26 -14.12 4.13
C LYS A 61 -6.59 -14.89 2.98
N GLY A 62 -7.05 -14.72 1.74
CA GLY A 62 -6.41 -15.28 0.55
C GLY A 62 -5.01 -14.71 0.27
N MET A 63 -4.66 -13.55 0.84
CA MET A 63 -3.36 -12.91 0.69
C MET A 63 -2.37 -13.27 1.83
N VAL A 64 -2.73 -14.13 2.79
CA VAL A 64 -1.80 -14.45 3.89
C VAL A 64 -0.60 -15.26 3.39
N SER A 65 -0.81 -16.20 2.47
CA SER A 65 0.28 -17.02 1.91
C SER A 65 1.32 -16.17 1.16
N LEU A 66 0.89 -15.17 0.38
CA LEU A 66 1.82 -14.27 -0.31
C LEU A 66 2.57 -13.37 0.68
N MET A 67 1.93 -12.96 1.79
CA MET A 67 2.58 -12.16 2.83
C MET A 67 3.67 -12.98 3.52
N LEU A 68 3.39 -14.24 3.83
CA LEU A 68 4.35 -15.17 4.43
C LEU A 68 5.58 -15.37 3.54
N GLN A 69 5.39 -15.58 2.23
CA GLN A 69 6.51 -15.69 1.29
C GLN A 69 7.42 -14.45 1.31
N SER A 70 6.83 -13.25 1.42
CA SER A 70 7.62 -12.01 1.54
C SER A 70 8.38 -11.94 2.86
N VAL A 71 7.77 -12.39 3.96
CA VAL A 71 8.39 -12.42 5.29
C VAL A 71 9.52 -13.45 5.36
N GLU A 72 9.35 -14.64 4.78
CA GLU A 72 10.38 -15.68 4.73
C GLU A 72 11.67 -15.20 4.06
N LEU A 73 11.57 -14.42 2.99
CA LEU A 73 12.72 -13.81 2.32
C LEU A 73 13.44 -12.81 3.24
N LEU A 74 12.69 -12.05 4.04
CA LEU A 74 13.26 -11.10 4.98
C LEU A 74 13.94 -11.81 6.15
N THR A 75 13.28 -12.80 6.76
CA THR A 75 13.83 -13.53 7.90
C THR A 75 15.08 -14.30 7.50
N SER A 76 15.08 -14.95 6.33
CA SER A 76 16.26 -15.64 5.80
C SER A 76 17.44 -14.67 5.64
N LYS A 77 17.20 -13.47 5.13
CA LYS A 77 18.22 -12.41 5.01
C LYS A 77 18.78 -11.98 6.38
N TRP A 78 17.93 -11.95 7.42
CA TRP A 78 18.38 -11.62 8.77
C TRP A 78 19.15 -12.77 9.41
N ASP A 79 18.73 -14.01 9.20
CA ASP A 79 19.45 -15.21 9.67
C ASP A 79 20.85 -15.27 9.06
N GLU A 80 20.98 -15.03 7.75
CA GLU A 80 22.28 -14.94 7.07
C GLU A 80 23.21 -13.88 7.67
N ARG A 81 22.67 -12.73 8.11
CA ARG A 81 23.45 -11.68 8.78
C ARG A 81 23.90 -12.12 10.18
N ILE A 82 23.01 -12.76 10.93
CA ILE A 82 23.34 -13.30 12.26
C ILE A 82 24.46 -14.34 12.15
N GLU A 83 24.38 -15.24 11.17
CA GLU A 83 25.43 -16.24 10.91
C GLU A 83 26.76 -15.58 10.52
N ALA A 84 26.73 -14.56 9.65
CA ALA A 84 27.93 -13.82 9.26
C ALA A 84 28.62 -13.10 10.44
N GLU A 85 27.88 -12.74 11.49
CA GLU A 85 28.38 -12.09 12.71
C GLU A 85 28.69 -13.09 13.85
N GLY A 86 28.78 -14.40 13.53
CA GLY A 86 29.19 -15.43 14.49
C GLY A 86 28.03 -16.17 15.17
N GLY A 87 26.82 -16.08 14.60
CA GLY A 87 25.68 -16.97 14.90
C GLY A 87 24.98 -16.72 16.24
N LYS A 88 25.29 -15.62 16.93
CA LYS A 88 24.70 -15.31 18.25
C LYS A 88 23.85 -14.05 18.26
N MET A 89 24.34 -12.98 17.66
CA MET A 89 23.70 -11.67 17.67
C MET A 89 24.23 -10.86 16.49
N ALA A 90 23.36 -10.08 15.86
CA ALA A 90 23.72 -9.08 14.87
C ALA A 90 22.95 -7.79 15.11
N GLU A 91 23.57 -6.65 14.80
CA GLU A 91 22.88 -5.36 14.81
C GLU A 91 22.23 -5.10 13.43
N ILE A 92 20.91 -5.03 13.40
CA ILE A 92 20.15 -4.91 12.15
C ILE A 92 19.36 -3.60 12.12
N SER A 93 19.68 -2.73 11.17
CA SER A 93 18.85 -1.57 10.84
C SER A 93 17.64 -1.99 10.01
N VAL A 94 16.46 -2.01 10.63
CA VAL A 94 15.24 -2.60 10.04
C VAL A 94 14.52 -1.71 9.03
N GLY A 95 14.82 -0.40 8.98
CA GLY A 95 14.01 0.58 8.24
C GLY A 95 13.83 0.30 6.75
N GLU A 96 14.92 0.12 5.99
CA GLU A 96 14.81 -0.22 4.56
C GLU A 96 14.40 -1.66 4.29
N ASP A 97 14.67 -2.55 5.23
CA ASP A 97 14.24 -3.94 5.16
C ASP A 97 12.70 -4.04 5.25
N LEU A 98 12.07 -3.31 6.18
CA LEU A 98 10.62 -3.26 6.34
C LEU A 98 9.91 -2.48 5.23
N ARG A 99 10.54 -1.43 4.68
CA ARG A 99 10.04 -0.78 3.45
C ARG A 99 10.06 -1.75 2.27
N SER A 100 11.17 -2.47 2.09
CA SER A 100 11.29 -3.49 1.04
C SER A 100 10.27 -4.63 1.20
N LEU A 101 10.05 -5.09 2.44
CA LEU A 101 9.01 -6.08 2.76
C LEU A 101 7.62 -5.57 2.36
N SER A 102 7.25 -4.36 2.81
CA SER A 102 5.94 -3.77 2.51
C SER A 102 5.73 -3.58 1.00
N ALA A 103 6.80 -3.18 0.28
CA ALA A 103 6.80 -3.04 -1.17
C ALA A 103 6.63 -4.40 -1.90
N ASP A 104 7.25 -5.46 -1.37
CA ASP A 104 7.12 -6.82 -1.92
C ASP A 104 5.71 -7.36 -1.72
N VAL A 105 5.17 -7.26 -0.50
CA VAL A 105 3.81 -7.70 -0.16
C VAL A 105 2.77 -7.01 -1.04
N ILE A 106 2.79 -5.66 -1.12
CA ILE A 106 1.80 -4.94 -1.91
C ILE A 106 1.95 -5.24 -3.41
N SER A 107 3.18 -5.50 -3.89
CA SER A 107 3.40 -5.86 -5.29
C SER A 107 2.88 -7.24 -5.64
N ARG A 108 3.04 -8.22 -4.75
CA ARG A 108 2.47 -9.56 -4.92
C ARG A 108 0.94 -9.53 -4.85
N ALA A 109 0.37 -8.80 -3.88
CA ALA A 109 -1.07 -8.68 -3.73
C ALA A 109 -1.73 -7.95 -4.91
N CYS A 110 -1.07 -6.93 -5.46
CA CYS A 110 -1.62 -6.15 -6.58
C CYS A 110 -1.43 -6.80 -7.95
N PHE A 111 -0.26 -7.40 -8.21
CA PHE A 111 0.12 -7.81 -9.56
C PHE A 111 0.38 -9.32 -9.72
N GLY A 112 0.25 -10.12 -8.66
CA GLY A 112 0.44 -11.56 -8.74
C GLY A 112 1.78 -11.94 -9.40
N SER A 113 1.70 -12.65 -10.54
CA SER A 113 2.84 -13.07 -11.37
C SER A 113 3.74 -11.91 -11.85
N SER A 114 3.16 -10.72 -12.05
CA SER A 114 3.88 -9.53 -12.53
C SER A 114 4.51 -8.69 -11.41
N TYR A 115 4.67 -9.23 -10.19
CA TYR A 115 5.18 -8.48 -9.03
C TYR A 115 6.53 -7.79 -9.25
N PHE A 116 7.41 -8.31 -10.12
CA PHE A 116 8.66 -7.64 -10.51
C PHE A 116 8.42 -6.30 -11.21
N LYS A 117 7.38 -6.18 -12.04
CA LYS A 117 6.94 -4.90 -12.62
C LYS A 117 6.36 -4.00 -11.53
N GLY A 118 5.60 -4.58 -10.60
CA GLY A 118 5.14 -3.90 -9.39
C GLY A 118 6.26 -3.22 -8.61
N LYS A 119 7.38 -3.91 -8.38
CA LYS A 119 8.59 -3.34 -7.75
C LYS A 119 9.19 -2.18 -8.54
N LYS A 120 9.21 -2.26 -9.88
CA LYS A 120 9.69 -1.16 -10.75
C LYS A 120 8.77 0.06 -10.68
N ILE A 121 7.45 -0.16 -10.72
CA ILE A 121 6.42 0.89 -10.56
C ILE A 121 6.62 1.58 -9.21
N PHE A 122 6.78 0.80 -8.15
CA PHE A 122 7.02 1.29 -6.81
C PHE A 122 8.27 2.18 -6.71
N SER A 123 9.41 1.72 -7.25
CA SER A 123 10.66 2.49 -7.25
C SER A 123 10.49 3.84 -7.95
N LYS A 124 9.78 3.89 -9.09
CA LYS A 124 9.49 5.13 -9.80
C LYS A 124 8.54 6.05 -9.03
N LEU A 125 7.50 5.51 -8.39
CA LEU A 125 6.60 6.27 -7.52
C LEU A 125 7.37 6.93 -6.36
N ARG A 126 8.34 6.21 -5.75
CA ARG A 126 9.20 6.77 -4.69
C ARG A 126 10.08 7.90 -5.21
N THR A 127 10.66 7.75 -6.40
CA THR A 127 11.40 8.84 -7.06
C THR A 127 10.50 10.04 -7.31
N LEU A 128 9.30 9.82 -7.84
CA LEU A 128 8.30 10.87 -8.08
C LEU A 128 7.93 11.60 -6.78
N GLN A 129 7.70 10.86 -5.68
CA GLN A 129 7.42 11.44 -4.37
C GLN A 129 8.56 12.34 -3.87
N LYS A 130 9.83 11.93 -4.05
CA LYS A 130 11.00 12.74 -3.69
C LYS A 130 11.08 14.03 -4.51
N VAL A 131 10.85 13.95 -5.82
CA VAL A 131 10.85 15.13 -6.71
C VAL A 131 9.74 16.11 -6.32
N ILE A 132 8.52 15.61 -6.06
CA ILE A 132 7.38 16.44 -5.61
C ILE A 132 7.65 17.07 -4.24
N SER A 133 8.27 16.35 -3.32
CA SER A 133 8.58 16.86 -1.96
C SER A 133 9.65 17.95 -1.99
N ASN A 134 10.58 17.88 -2.95
CA ASN A 134 11.66 18.86 -3.14
C ASN A 134 11.23 20.11 -3.93
N GLN A 135 9.96 20.20 -4.38
CA GLN A 135 9.45 21.42 -5.01
C GLN A 135 9.30 22.54 -3.97
N SER A 136 10.20 23.52 -4.04
CA SER A 136 10.12 24.74 -3.24
C SER A 136 8.85 25.53 -3.58
N ILE A 137 8.12 25.92 -2.53
CA ILE A 137 6.87 26.72 -2.61
C ILE A 137 7.10 28.05 -3.34
N LEU A 138 8.34 28.53 -3.39
CA LEU A 138 8.73 29.81 -3.99
C LEU A 138 8.60 29.86 -5.53
N PHE A 139 8.57 28.72 -6.23
CA PHE A 139 8.46 28.69 -7.70
C PHE A 139 7.03 28.77 -8.23
N GLY A 140 6.05 29.04 -7.35
CA GLY A 140 4.64 29.24 -7.71
C GLY A 140 4.30 30.64 -8.27
N SER A 141 5.29 31.50 -8.57
CA SER A 141 5.02 32.79 -9.20
C SER A 141 4.78 32.60 -10.71
N PRO A 142 3.64 33.04 -11.27
CA PRO A 142 3.37 32.97 -12.72
C PRO A 142 4.34 33.79 -13.59
N ALA A 143 5.24 34.56 -12.98
CA ALA A 143 6.08 35.57 -13.63
C ALA A 143 7.35 35.01 -14.32
N LEU A 144 7.80 33.79 -14.01
CA LEU A 144 8.90 33.13 -14.74
C LEU A 144 8.30 32.17 -15.78
N GLY A 145 8.15 32.68 -16.99
CA GLY A 145 7.27 32.15 -18.02
C GLY A 145 7.66 30.83 -18.70
N PHE A 146 6.62 30.25 -19.32
CA PHE A 146 6.57 29.44 -20.54
C PHE A 146 7.43 28.17 -20.73
N LEU A 147 8.43 27.89 -19.90
CA LEU A 147 9.22 26.65 -19.99
C LEU A 147 9.01 25.77 -18.75
N PRO A 148 8.63 24.49 -18.91
CA PRO A 148 8.55 23.57 -17.78
C PRO A 148 9.92 23.48 -17.11
N SER A 149 9.97 23.71 -15.80
CA SER A 149 11.19 23.54 -15.02
C SER A 149 11.75 22.13 -15.24
N ARG A 150 13.07 21.93 -15.09
CA ARG A 150 13.68 20.60 -15.18
C ARG A 150 12.95 19.57 -14.31
N GLN A 151 12.50 19.99 -13.12
CA GLN A 151 11.71 19.17 -12.20
C GLN A 151 10.32 18.84 -12.77
N GLN A 152 9.64 19.79 -13.42
CA GLN A 152 8.34 19.55 -14.04
C GLN A 152 8.45 18.52 -15.18
N LYS A 153 9.50 18.60 -16.02
CA LYS A 153 9.77 17.58 -17.05
C LYS A 153 10.07 16.21 -16.46
N GLU A 154 10.82 16.18 -15.36
CA GLU A 154 11.13 14.93 -14.65
C GLU A 154 9.86 14.28 -14.08
N ILE A 155 8.96 15.06 -13.49
CA ILE A 155 7.63 14.60 -13.05
C ILE A 155 6.86 14.00 -14.22
N GLU A 156 6.72 14.74 -15.32
CA GLU A 156 5.96 14.28 -16.50
C GLU A 156 6.53 12.98 -17.10
N ASN A 157 7.86 12.84 -17.12
CA ASN A 157 8.51 11.62 -17.60
C ASN A 157 8.24 10.45 -16.66
N LEU A 158 8.40 10.64 -15.34
CA LEU A 158 8.11 9.60 -14.34
C LEU A 158 6.64 9.17 -14.40
N GLU A 159 5.71 10.11 -14.55
CA GLU A 159 4.28 9.81 -14.71
C GLU A 159 4.00 8.92 -15.91
N LYS A 160 4.57 9.25 -17.07
CA LYS A 160 4.42 8.46 -18.31
C LYS A 160 5.02 7.06 -18.17
N GLU A 161 6.19 6.95 -17.57
CA GLU A 161 6.84 5.66 -17.33
C GLU A 161 6.03 4.78 -16.36
N ILE A 162 5.53 5.37 -15.28
CA ILE A 162 4.66 4.65 -14.31
C ILE A 162 3.38 4.19 -14.99
N GLU A 163 2.73 5.06 -15.76
CA GLU A 163 1.53 4.71 -16.51
C GLU A 163 1.79 3.56 -17.49
N SER A 164 2.89 3.63 -18.26
CA SER A 164 3.27 2.56 -19.20
C SER A 164 3.44 1.22 -18.49
N LEU A 165 4.18 1.20 -17.38
CA LEU A 165 4.44 -0.02 -16.62
C LEU A 165 3.16 -0.62 -16.02
N ILE A 166 2.26 0.21 -15.47
CA ILE A 166 0.97 -0.27 -14.96
C ILE A 166 0.15 -0.86 -16.11
N TRP A 167 0.12 -0.18 -17.27
CA TRP A 167 -0.65 -0.65 -18.42
C TRP A 167 -0.07 -1.93 -19.05
N GLU A 168 1.24 -2.08 -19.04
CA GLU A 168 1.90 -3.32 -19.45
C GLU A 168 1.56 -4.50 -18.51
N ALA A 169 1.48 -4.24 -17.20
CA ALA A 169 1.06 -5.25 -16.22
C ALA A 169 -0.42 -5.63 -16.42
N VAL A 170 -1.29 -4.66 -16.69
CA VAL A 170 -2.70 -4.90 -17.05
C VAL A 170 -2.80 -5.81 -18.27
N LYS A 171 -2.13 -5.46 -19.37
CA LYS A 171 -2.18 -6.23 -20.62
C LYS A 171 -1.62 -7.65 -20.49
N GLU A 172 -0.57 -7.81 -19.68
CA GLU A 172 -0.02 -9.12 -19.39
C GLU A 172 -1.04 -9.98 -18.63
N ARG A 173 -1.70 -9.38 -17.62
CA ARG A 173 -2.73 -10.06 -16.86
C ARG A 173 -3.93 -10.46 -17.70
N GLU A 174 -4.40 -9.59 -18.58
CA GLU A 174 -5.47 -9.91 -19.54
C GLU A 174 -5.11 -11.12 -20.41
N ARG A 175 -3.87 -11.19 -20.93
CA ARG A 175 -3.41 -12.35 -21.71
C ARG A 175 -3.36 -13.62 -20.88
N GLU A 176 -2.83 -13.57 -19.66
CA GLU A 176 -2.78 -14.74 -18.76
C GLU A 176 -4.18 -15.29 -18.48
N CYS A 177 -5.17 -14.43 -18.25
CA CYS A 177 -6.55 -14.84 -18.02
C CYS A 177 -7.18 -15.54 -19.23
N LEU A 178 -6.77 -15.17 -20.46
CA LEU A 178 -7.21 -15.82 -21.69
C LEU A 178 -6.55 -17.20 -21.87
N GLU A 179 -5.27 -17.34 -21.51
CA GLU A 179 -4.51 -18.58 -21.69
C GLU A 179 -4.78 -19.61 -20.58
N LYS A 180 -4.97 -19.14 -19.35
CA LYS A 180 -5.23 -19.96 -18.16
C LYS A 180 -6.31 -19.29 -17.31
N PRO A 181 -7.59 -19.62 -17.53
CA PRO A 181 -8.67 -19.16 -16.68
C PRO A 181 -8.43 -19.67 -15.25
N SER A 182 -7.98 -18.78 -14.37
CA SER A 182 -7.80 -19.05 -12.94
C SER A 182 -8.89 -18.35 -12.16
N ASN A 183 -9.38 -19.00 -11.10
CA ASN A 183 -10.29 -18.37 -10.14
C ASN A 183 -9.56 -17.43 -9.18
N GLU A 184 -8.21 -17.46 -9.14
CA GLU A 184 -7.42 -16.54 -8.33
C GLU A 184 -7.29 -15.19 -9.02
N LYS A 185 -8.00 -14.21 -8.46
CA LYS A 185 -8.01 -12.81 -8.90
C LYS A 185 -7.11 -11.99 -7.98
N ASP A 186 -6.12 -11.34 -8.55
CA ASP A 186 -5.38 -10.28 -7.86
C ASP A 186 -6.19 -8.97 -7.88
N LEU A 187 -5.78 -8.02 -7.05
CA LEU A 187 -6.46 -6.75 -6.89
C LEU A 187 -6.52 -5.96 -8.21
N LEU A 188 -5.50 -6.04 -9.08
CA LEU A 188 -5.53 -5.38 -10.38
C LEU A 188 -6.64 -5.93 -11.27
N HIS A 189 -6.79 -7.24 -11.33
CA HIS A 189 -7.81 -7.91 -12.12
C HIS A 189 -9.21 -7.55 -11.65
N SER A 190 -9.45 -7.50 -10.33
CA SER A 190 -10.74 -7.09 -9.78
C SER A 190 -11.06 -5.61 -10.05
N ILE A 191 -10.07 -4.72 -9.98
CA ILE A 191 -10.21 -3.30 -10.34
C ILE A 191 -10.55 -3.16 -11.82
N LEU A 192 -9.93 -3.97 -12.68
CA LEU A 192 -10.18 -3.99 -14.12
C LEU A 192 -11.61 -4.47 -14.43
N GLU A 193 -12.03 -5.60 -13.87
CA GLU A 193 -13.41 -6.09 -14.05
C GLU A 193 -14.45 -5.09 -13.54
N GLY A 194 -14.22 -4.49 -12.37
CA GLY A 194 -15.10 -3.46 -11.81
C GLY A 194 -15.18 -2.21 -12.68
N ALA A 195 -14.09 -1.82 -13.33
CA ALA A 195 -14.04 -0.68 -14.24
C ALA A 195 -14.67 -0.95 -15.62
N ILE A 196 -14.67 -2.21 -16.08
CA ILE A 196 -15.27 -2.63 -17.36
C ILE A 196 -16.78 -2.87 -17.22
N ASN A 197 -17.21 -3.45 -16.11
CA ASN A 197 -18.62 -3.81 -15.88
C ASN A 197 -19.50 -2.62 -15.47
N ASP A 198 -18.91 -1.47 -15.11
CA ASP A 198 -19.65 -0.23 -14.92
C ASP A 198 -19.88 0.44 -16.29
N GLY A 199 -21.01 0.10 -16.93
CA GLY A 199 -21.38 0.53 -18.29
C GLY A 199 -21.55 2.04 -18.54
N ASN A 200 -21.18 2.88 -17.56
CA ASN A 200 -21.21 4.34 -17.66
C ASN A 200 -19.85 4.96 -18.05
N VAL A 201 -18.82 4.14 -18.28
CA VAL A 201 -17.43 4.60 -18.39
C VAL A 201 -16.87 4.24 -19.77
N GLY A 202 -16.56 5.25 -20.60
CA GLY A 202 -15.85 5.02 -21.87
C GLY A 202 -14.42 4.50 -21.65
N GLU A 203 -13.85 3.82 -22.64
CA GLU A 203 -12.55 3.10 -22.56
C GLU A 203 -11.40 3.95 -21.96
N ASN A 204 -11.27 5.21 -22.37
CA ASN A 204 -10.26 6.14 -21.83
C ASN A 204 -10.44 6.45 -20.34
N SER A 205 -11.69 6.45 -19.85
CA SER A 205 -12.00 6.68 -18.45
C SER A 205 -11.73 5.43 -17.59
N SER A 206 -11.94 4.22 -18.12
CA SER A 206 -11.59 2.97 -17.45
C SER A 206 -10.07 2.80 -17.32
N ARG A 207 -9.30 3.09 -18.37
CA ARG A 207 -7.83 3.08 -18.30
C ARG A 207 -7.31 4.04 -17.23
N LYS A 208 -7.83 5.28 -17.22
CA LYS A 208 -7.43 6.29 -16.24
C LYS A 208 -7.80 5.86 -14.81
N PHE A 209 -8.98 5.29 -14.63
CA PHE A 209 -9.42 4.74 -13.35
C PHE A 209 -8.46 3.66 -12.82
N ILE A 210 -8.06 2.70 -13.67
CA ILE A 210 -7.16 1.60 -13.28
C ILE A 210 -5.81 2.18 -12.87
N VAL A 211 -5.20 3.00 -13.71
CA VAL A 211 -3.87 3.59 -13.45
C VAL A 211 -3.88 4.42 -12.18
N ASP A 212 -4.87 5.31 -12.03
CA ASP A 212 -4.96 6.20 -10.88
C ASP A 212 -5.15 5.37 -9.59
N ASN A 213 -6.07 4.39 -9.56
CA ASN A 213 -6.28 3.59 -8.34
C ASN A 213 -5.10 2.65 -8.01
N CYS A 214 -4.42 2.09 -9.02
CA CYS A 214 -3.18 1.32 -8.79
C CYS A 214 -2.14 2.19 -8.06
N LYS A 215 -1.87 3.40 -8.56
CA LYS A 215 -0.94 4.35 -7.90
C LYS A 215 -1.34 4.62 -6.44
N ASN A 216 -2.64 4.73 -6.15
CA ASN A 216 -3.15 5.02 -4.81
C ASN A 216 -2.93 3.85 -3.83
N ILE A 217 -3.21 2.63 -4.26
CA ILE A 217 -3.03 1.43 -3.44
C ILE A 217 -1.55 1.25 -3.08
N TYR A 218 -0.66 1.46 -4.06
CA TYR A 218 0.78 1.47 -3.84
C TYR A 218 1.24 2.49 -2.82
N PHE A 219 0.77 3.73 -2.97
CA PHE A 219 1.14 4.81 -2.07
C PHE A 219 0.67 4.52 -0.63
N ALA A 220 -0.55 4.02 -0.47
CA ALA A 220 -1.12 3.74 0.84
C ALA A 220 -0.41 2.58 1.57
N GLY A 221 -0.19 1.45 0.87
CA GLY A 221 0.25 0.20 1.49
C GLY A 221 1.74 0.12 1.84
N HIS A 222 2.56 1.03 1.32
CA HIS A 222 4.01 0.95 1.47
C HIS A 222 4.56 1.62 2.73
N GLU A 223 4.52 2.97 2.79
CA GLU A 223 5.21 3.70 3.86
C GLU A 223 4.51 3.54 5.21
N SER A 224 3.17 3.52 5.22
CA SER A 224 2.40 3.38 6.46
C SER A 224 2.68 2.05 7.16
N THR A 225 2.64 0.95 6.42
CA THR A 225 2.92 -0.42 6.92
C THR A 225 4.35 -0.56 7.41
N ALA A 226 5.33 -0.05 6.64
CA ALA A 226 6.73 -0.13 7.03
C ALA A 226 7.03 0.66 8.32
N VAL A 227 6.43 1.85 8.46
CA VAL A 227 6.55 2.67 9.68
C VAL A 227 5.88 1.99 10.86
N ALA A 228 4.65 1.49 10.70
CA ALA A 228 3.95 0.76 11.76
C ALA A 228 4.75 -0.47 12.23
N ALA A 229 5.26 -1.27 11.29
CA ALA A 229 6.11 -2.41 11.60
C ALA A 229 7.42 -2.00 12.31
N SER A 230 8.02 -0.87 11.93
CA SER A 230 9.24 -0.36 12.57
C SER A 230 8.98 0.03 14.02
N TRP A 231 7.88 0.75 14.28
CA TRP A 231 7.46 1.09 15.65
C TRP A 231 7.13 -0.16 16.47
N CYS A 232 6.41 -1.11 15.89
CA CYS A 232 6.08 -2.38 16.54
C CYS A 232 7.36 -3.14 16.95
N LEU A 233 8.35 -3.30 16.06
CA LEU A 233 9.61 -3.95 16.42
C LEU A 233 10.37 -3.19 17.51
N MET A 234 10.39 -1.86 17.45
CA MET A 234 11.04 -1.03 18.45
C MET A 234 10.36 -1.18 19.82
N LEU A 235 9.02 -1.15 19.88
CA LEU A 235 8.27 -1.31 21.11
C LEU A 235 8.42 -2.73 21.67
N LEU A 236 8.38 -3.75 20.83
CA LEU A 236 8.67 -5.12 21.25
C LEU A 236 10.08 -5.23 21.84
N ALA A 237 11.08 -4.59 21.24
CA ALA A 237 12.45 -4.57 21.77
C ALA A 237 12.54 -3.90 23.17
N LEU A 238 11.74 -2.86 23.42
CA LEU A 238 11.65 -2.19 24.71
C LEU A 238 10.82 -2.95 25.75
N HIS A 239 9.97 -3.89 25.31
CA HIS A 239 9.02 -4.62 26.16
C HIS A 239 9.12 -6.15 26.00
N PRO A 240 10.18 -6.80 26.51
CA PRO A 240 10.42 -8.25 26.35
C PRO A 240 9.30 -9.16 26.92
N GLU A 241 8.54 -8.67 27.90
CA GLU A 241 7.36 -9.34 28.45
C GLU A 241 6.29 -9.57 27.39
N TRP A 242 6.10 -8.61 26.48
CA TRP A 242 5.16 -8.72 25.38
C TRP A 242 5.68 -9.66 24.29
N GLN A 243 7.00 -9.66 24.03
CA GLN A 243 7.59 -10.67 23.13
C GLN A 243 7.35 -12.10 23.67
N SER A 244 7.54 -12.32 24.96
CA SER A 244 7.34 -13.63 25.58
C SER A 244 5.90 -14.11 25.47
N ARG A 245 4.92 -13.21 25.73
CA ARG A 245 3.49 -13.50 25.59
C ARG A 245 3.10 -13.82 24.14
N ILE A 246 3.64 -13.08 23.18
CA ILE A 246 3.40 -13.34 21.75
C ILE A 246 3.98 -14.70 21.35
N ARG A 247 5.20 -15.05 21.79
CA ARG A 247 5.79 -16.38 21.51
C ARG A 247 4.97 -17.52 22.13
N GLU A 248 4.46 -17.33 23.34
CA GLU A 248 3.58 -18.30 23.99
C GLU A 248 2.27 -18.47 23.22
N GLU A 249 1.60 -17.38 22.84
CA GLU A 249 0.38 -17.42 22.01
C GLU A 249 0.65 -18.12 20.66
N MET A 250 1.76 -17.78 19.99
CA MET A 250 2.17 -18.43 18.73
C MET A 250 2.35 -19.94 18.91
N SER A 251 2.98 -20.38 20.00
CA SER A 251 3.21 -21.81 20.26
C SER A 251 1.92 -22.59 20.51
N GLN A 252 0.89 -21.94 21.07
CA GLN A 252 -0.42 -22.55 21.33
C GLN A 252 -1.27 -22.62 20.06
N ILE A 253 -1.24 -21.57 19.23
CA ILE A 253 -2.07 -21.48 18.01
C ILE A 253 -1.43 -22.25 16.86
N CYS A 254 -0.10 -22.19 16.73
CA CYS A 254 0.67 -22.78 15.64
C CYS A 254 1.71 -23.78 16.21
N PRO A 255 1.30 -24.90 16.83
CA PRO A 255 2.24 -25.85 17.45
C PRO A 255 3.19 -26.50 16.43
N ASN A 256 2.78 -26.58 15.16
CA ASN A 256 3.59 -27.11 14.06
C ASN A 256 4.39 -26.02 13.32
N GLY A 257 4.36 -24.78 13.82
CA GLY A 257 5.00 -23.61 13.16
C GLY A 257 4.31 -23.13 11.89
N ILE A 258 3.22 -23.77 11.47
CA ILE A 258 2.46 -23.38 10.28
C ILE A 258 1.57 -22.19 10.62
N LEU A 259 1.87 -21.04 10.02
CA LEU A 259 1.05 -19.85 10.09
C LEU A 259 0.13 -19.78 8.87
N ASP A 260 -1.17 -19.63 9.09
CA ASP A 260 -2.15 -19.45 8.03
C ASP A 260 -3.18 -18.37 8.39
N ALA A 261 -4.10 -18.11 7.47
CA ALA A 261 -5.10 -17.06 7.63
C ALA A 261 -6.05 -17.29 8.83
N GLU A 262 -6.31 -18.55 9.18
CA GLU A 262 -7.14 -18.88 10.35
C GLU A 262 -6.36 -18.65 11.65
N SER A 263 -5.09 -19.05 11.66
CA SER A 263 -4.16 -18.84 12.78
C SER A 263 -4.00 -17.37 13.11
N VAL A 264 -3.75 -16.51 12.11
CA VAL A 264 -3.62 -15.06 12.28
C VAL A 264 -4.87 -14.46 12.92
N SER A 265 -6.07 -14.94 12.54
CA SER A 265 -7.33 -14.43 13.11
C SER A 265 -7.53 -14.79 14.60
N LYS A 266 -6.76 -15.76 15.12
CA LYS A 266 -6.80 -16.21 16.51
C LYS A 266 -5.76 -15.51 17.40
N MET A 267 -4.80 -14.77 16.82
CA MET A 267 -3.68 -14.12 17.54
C MET A 267 -4.11 -12.80 18.18
N ARG A 268 -4.67 -12.88 19.39
CA ARG A 268 -5.25 -11.72 20.09
C ARG A 268 -4.17 -10.78 20.61
N MET A 269 -3.04 -11.31 21.10
CA MET A 269 -1.97 -10.47 21.65
C MET A 269 -1.25 -9.68 20.56
N VAL A 270 -1.05 -10.28 19.38
CA VAL A 270 -0.50 -9.56 18.21
C VAL A 270 -1.42 -8.42 17.80
N LEU A 271 -2.73 -8.68 17.72
CA LEU A 271 -3.73 -7.66 17.38
C LEU A 271 -3.80 -6.54 18.43
N ILE A 272 -3.75 -6.86 19.73
CA ILE A 272 -3.77 -5.86 20.80
C ILE A 272 -2.52 -4.98 20.76
N THR A 273 -1.35 -5.56 20.52
CA THR A 273 -0.08 -4.80 20.42
C THR A 273 -0.14 -3.80 19.26
N LEU A 274 -0.68 -4.21 18.10
CA LEU A 274 -0.86 -3.33 16.94
C LEU A 274 -1.95 -2.25 17.15
N ILE A 275 -2.98 -2.53 17.95
CA ILE A 275 -4.06 -1.57 18.24
C ILE A 275 -3.62 -0.50 19.25
N LEU A 276 -2.79 -0.87 20.23
CA LEU A 276 -2.25 0.09 21.19
C LEU A 276 -1.34 1.13 20.52
N ASP A 277 -0.65 0.77 19.44
CA ASP A 277 0.13 1.70 18.61
C ASP A 277 -0.76 2.77 17.94
N TYR A 278 -1.97 2.39 17.49
CA TYR A 278 -2.90 3.32 16.87
C TYR A 278 -3.46 4.35 17.88
N LEU A 279 -3.62 3.95 19.14
CA LEU A 279 -4.10 4.82 20.22
C LEU A 279 -2.97 5.69 20.80
N ALA A 280 -1.74 5.21 20.86
CA ALA A 280 -0.58 5.99 21.33
C ALA A 280 -0.16 7.10 20.35
N ILE A 281 -0.43 6.93 19.04
CA ILE A 281 -0.22 7.99 18.02
C ILE A 281 -1.36 9.04 18.04
N SER A 282 -2.46 8.76 18.76
CA SER A 282 -3.65 9.62 18.84
C SER A 282 -3.77 10.42 20.16
N LEU A 283 -2.73 10.41 21.00
CA LEU A 283 -2.58 11.21 22.23
C LEU A 283 -1.38 12.16 22.10
#